data_AF-A0A975G3S9-F1
#
_entry.id   AF-A0A975G3S9-F1
#
_cell.length_a   1.000
_cell.length_b   1.000
_cell.length_c   1.000
_cell.angle_alpha   90.00
_cell.angle_beta   90.00
_cell.angle_gamma   90.00
#
_symmetry.space_group_name_H-M   'P 1'
#
loop_
_entity.id
_entity.type
_entity.pdbx_description
1 polymer ?
#
loop_
_entity_poly.entity_id
_entity_poly.type
_entity_poly.pdbx_seq_one_letter_code
_entity_poly.pdbx_strand_id
1 'polypeptide(L)' 'MAEIINLNRARKARAKAEAGAKAETNRAKFGRTKAEKDRDKAEAARLAKLLDDTKRET' A
#
# COMPACT_ATOMS: atom_id res chain seq x y z
N MET A 1 -10.11 -40.42 16.73
CA MET A 1 -10.33 -39.10 17.35
C MET A 1 -10.19 -38.08 16.24
N ALA A 2 -11.31 -37.50 15.77
CA ALA A 2 -11.28 -36.61 14.61
C ALA A 2 -10.81 -35.22 15.04
N GLU A 3 -9.82 -34.69 14.33
CA GLU A 3 -9.32 -33.34 14.56
C GLU A 3 -10.33 -32.34 13.95
N ILE A 4 -11.06 -31.62 14.81
CA ILE A 4 -12.06 -30.65 14.36
C ILE A 4 -11.33 -29.37 13.99
N ILE A 5 -10.96 -29.25 12.71
CA ILE A 5 -10.26 -28.07 12.19
C ILE A 5 -11.28 -27.00 11.81
N ASN A 6 -11.09 -25.79 12.34
CA ASN A 6 -11.92 -24.65 11.95
C ASN A 6 -11.54 -24.16 10.54
N LEU A 7 -12.37 -24.50 9.55
CA LEU A 7 -12.18 -24.13 8.15
C LEU A 7 -12.15 -22.62 7.92
N ASN A 8 -12.82 -21.81 8.75
CA ASN A 8 -12.77 -20.36 8.63
C ASN A 8 -11.38 -19.81 8.99
N ARG A 9 -10.73 -20.37 10.02
CA ARG A 9 -9.34 -20.00 10.36
C ARG A 9 -8.39 -20.38 9.25
N ALA A 10 -8.55 -21.57 8.67
CA ALA A 10 -7.73 -22.02 7.53
C ALA A 10 -7.90 -21.12 6.30
N ARG A 11 -9.15 -20.75 5.94
CA ARG A 11 -9.43 -19.82 4.84
C ARG A 11 -8.82 -18.43 5.08
N LYS A 12 -8.95 -17.89 6.30
CA LYS A 12 -8.35 -16.59 6.66
C LYS A 12 -6.82 -16.62 6.59
N ALA A 13 -6.19 -17.71 7.04
CA ALA A 13 -4.75 -17.88 6.94
C ALA A 13 -4.29 -17.89 5.47
N ARG A 14 -4.99 -18.64 4.60
CA ARG A 14 -4.71 -18.68 3.16
C ARG A 14 -4.87 -17.30 2.51
N ALA A 15 -5.95 -16.59 2.81
CA ALA A 15 -6.18 -15.24 2.30
C ALA A 15 -5.08 -14.25 2.73
N LYS A 16 -4.59 -14.36 3.98
CA LYS A 16 -3.48 -13.54 4.47
C LYS A 16 -2.16 -13.84 3.73
N ALA A 17 -1.88 -15.11 3.48
CA ALA A 17 -0.70 -15.52 2.72
C ALA A 17 -0.76 -15.03 1.26
N GLU A 18 -1.91 -15.18 0.60
CA GLU A 18 -2.11 -14.68 -0.77
C GLU A 18 -1.99 -13.16 -0.87
N ALA A 19 -2.50 -12.42 0.12
CA ALA A 19 -2.34 -10.97 0.18
C ALA A 19 -0.86 -10.57 0.28
N GLY A 20 -0.06 -11.29 1.09
CA GLY A 20 1.39 -11.08 1.18
C GLY A 20 2.10 -11.34 -0.15
N ALA A 21 1.83 -12.46 -0.80
CA ALA A 21 2.43 -12.81 -2.10
C ALA A 21 2.07 -11.79 -3.20
N LYS A 22 0.82 -11.31 -3.23
CA LYS A 22 0.41 -10.22 -4.14
C LYS A 22 1.16 -8.92 -3.84
N ALA A 23 1.37 -8.59 -2.57
CA ALA A 23 2.12 -7.40 -2.18
C ALA A 23 3.61 -7.48 -2.59
N GLU A 24 4.25 -8.65 -2.44
CA GLU A 24 5.62 -8.88 -2.96
C GLU A 24 5.66 -8.78 -4.49
N THR A 25 4.70 -9.41 -5.17
CA THR A 25 4.61 -9.36 -6.64
C THR A 25 4.43 -7.93 -7.14
N ASN A 26 3.59 -7.13 -6.47
CA ASN A 26 3.38 -5.73 -6.83
C ASN A 26 4.62 -4.87 -6.55
N ARG A 27 5.38 -5.16 -5.48
CA ARG A 27 6.69 -4.52 -5.22
C ARG A 27 7.68 -4.82 -6.33
N ALA A 28 7.80 -6.08 -6.75
CA ALA A 28 8.70 -6.48 -7.83
C ALA A 28 8.28 -5.90 -9.18
N LYS A 29 6.98 -5.92 -9.51
CA LYS A 29 6.47 -5.46 -10.82
C LYS A 29 6.45 -3.94 -10.98
N PHE A 30 6.07 -3.21 -9.93
CA PHE A 30 5.84 -1.77 -10.01
C PHE A 30 6.92 -0.95 -9.31
N GLY A 31 7.86 -1.59 -8.62
CA GLY A 31 9.06 -0.96 -8.02
C GLY A 31 8.79 -0.01 -6.85
N ARG A 32 7.54 0.39 -6.60
CA ARG A 32 7.15 1.29 -5.51
C ARG A 32 6.08 0.69 -4.64
N THR A 33 6.33 0.71 -3.34
CA THR A 33 5.38 0.40 -2.28
C THR A 33 4.30 1.47 -2.18
N LYS A 34 3.17 1.13 -1.53
CA LYS A 34 2.13 2.12 -1.23
C LYS A 34 2.67 3.28 -0.38
N ALA A 35 3.52 2.97 0.60
CA ALA A 35 4.11 3.97 1.49
C ALA A 35 4.99 4.98 0.74
N GLU A 36 5.78 4.52 -0.24
CA GLU A 36 6.58 5.40 -1.10
C GLU A 36 5.69 6.28 -1.97
N LYS A 37 4.66 5.71 -2.60
CA LYS A 37 3.69 6.50 -3.39
C LYS A 37 2.99 7.56 -2.54
N ASP A 38 2.63 7.23 -1.31
CA ASP A 38 1.95 8.16 -0.40
C ASP A 38 2.91 9.26 0.08
N ARG A 39 4.20 8.94 0.30
CA ARG A 39 5.26 9.93 0.58
C ARG A 39 5.45 10.87 -0.61
N ASP A 40 5.64 10.34 -1.81
CA ASP A 40 5.84 11.13 -3.04
C ASP A 40 4.65 12.08 -3.25
N LYS A 41 3.41 11.60 -3.04
CA LYS A 41 2.21 12.44 -3.12
C LYS A 41 2.18 13.54 -2.07
N ALA A 42 2.53 13.23 -0.83
CA ALA A 42 2.56 14.23 0.24
C ALA A 42 3.62 15.30 -0.02
N GLU A 43 4.78 14.90 -0.54
CA GLU A 43 5.84 15.82 -0.93
C GLU A 43 5.43 16.69 -2.11
N ALA A 44 4.85 16.10 -3.16
CA ALA A 44 4.30 16.84 -4.30
C ALA A 44 3.21 17.84 -3.87
N ALA A 45 2.33 17.46 -2.94
CA ALA A 45 1.31 18.35 -2.40
C ALA A 45 1.91 19.52 -1.60
N ARG A 46 2.96 19.27 -0.81
CA ARG A 46 3.68 20.34 -0.10
C ARG A 46 4.35 21.31 -1.06
N LEU A 47 5.03 20.79 -2.09
CA LEU A 47 5.67 21.61 -3.11
C LEU A 47 4.64 22.43 -3.90
N ALA A 48 3.52 21.81 -4.29
CA ALA A 48 2.43 22.50 -4.96
C ALA A 48 1.87 23.64 -4.10
N LYS A 49 1.64 23.39 -2.81
CA LYS A 49 1.17 24.42 -1.87
C LYS A 49 2.19 25.55 -1.71
N LEU A 50 3.48 25.23 -1.57
CA LEU A 50 4.54 26.23 -1.48
C LEU A 50 4.60 27.11 -2.74
N LEU A 51 4.48 26.49 -3.92
CA LEU A 51 4.43 27.22 -5.20
C LEU A 51 3.19 28.11 -5.30
N ASP A 52 2.05 27.66 -4.76
CA ASP A 52 0.83 28.45 -4.72
C ASP A 52 0.97 29.66 -3.76
N ASP A 53 1.48 29.43 -2.55
CA ASP A 53 1.73 30.48 -1.55
C ASP A 53 2.77 31.52 -2.04
N THR A 54 3.70 31.11 -2.90
CA THR A 54 4.75 31.99 -3.45
C THR A 54 4.38 32.62 -4.79
N LYS A 55 3.30 32.18 -5.44
CA LYS A 55 2.75 32.86 -6.62
C LYS A 55 2.16 34.19 -6.18
N ARG A 56 2.89 35.26 -6.45
CA ARG A 56 2.30 36.60 -6.54
C ARG A 56 1.43 36.62 -7.81
N GLU A 57 0.13 36.78 -7.63
CA GLU A 57 -0.73 37.26 -8.70
C GLU A 57 -0.23 38.65 -9.09
N THR A 58 0.43 38.73 -10.24
CA THR A 58 0.70 39.98 -10.95
C THR A 58 -0.32 40.15 -12.05
#